data_AF-A0A7M3BUF3-F1
#
_entry.id   AF-A0A7M3BUF3-F1
#
_cell.length_a   1.000
_cell.length_b   1.000
_cell.length_c   1.000
_cell.angle_alpha   90.00
_cell.angle_beta   90.00
_cell.angle_gamma   90.00
#
_symmetry.space_group_name_H-M   'P 1'
#
loop_
_entity.id
_entity.type
_entity.pdbx_description
1 polymer ?
#
loop_
_entity_poly.entity_id
_entity_poly.type
_entity_poly.pdbx_seq_one_letter_code
_entity_poly.pdbx_strand_id
1 'polypeptide(L)'
;GIVAARFDDQCALLATLFASRGTVMLTAGDEFGRTQKGNNNAYAQDNEITWLDWTGRDQALEQCVVLLAAMRRSMPALSDTRLLTGEPRPGSEIPDVIWLTETGMPLDEAGWHDSGRYRLIMMLGGDDCRLAVVINGDRRACMFTLPERDGFRWGPAIETPDSAAGVSRPVPGRTVSFMIEHKAAQAQIKENGGGK
;
A
#
# COMPACT_ATOMS: atom_id res chain seq x y z
N GLY A 1 -8.24 13.13 17.18
CA GLY A 1 -9.38 14.06 17.05
C GLY A 1 -10.00 13.94 15.66
N ILE A 2 -11.11 14.62 15.37
CA ILE A 2 -11.84 14.47 14.08
C ILE A 2 -10.98 14.83 12.86
N VAL A 3 -10.17 15.90 12.95
CA VAL A 3 -9.30 16.34 11.85
C VAL A 3 -8.26 15.28 11.50
N ALA A 4 -7.57 14.72 12.50
CA ALA A 4 -6.60 13.65 12.29
C ALA A 4 -7.26 12.41 11.65
N ALA A 5 -8.44 12.00 12.12
CA ALA A 5 -9.14 10.85 11.55
C ALA A 5 -9.54 11.07 10.08
N ARG A 6 -9.89 12.31 9.69
CA ARG A 6 -10.17 12.65 8.28
C ARG A 6 -8.90 12.60 7.43
N PHE A 7 -7.78 13.08 7.96
CA PHE A 7 -6.49 12.99 7.29
C PHE A 7 -6.08 11.53 7.04
N ASP A 8 -6.23 10.67 8.04
CA ASP A 8 -5.93 9.24 7.94
C ASP A 8 -6.83 8.58 6.86
N ASP A 9 -8.11 8.92 6.85
CA ASP A 9 -9.07 8.45 5.83
C ASP A 9 -8.69 8.89 4.42
N GLN A 10 -8.28 10.16 4.25
CA GLN A 10 -7.81 10.67 2.95
C GLN A 10 -6.58 9.90 2.48
N CYS A 11 -5.60 9.69 3.35
CA CYS A 11 -4.41 8.91 3.04
C CYS A 11 -4.76 7.46 2.66
N ALA A 12 -5.70 6.82 3.37
CA ALA A 12 -6.11 5.45 3.08
C ALA A 12 -6.85 5.31 1.73
N LEU A 13 -7.71 6.27 1.39
CA LEU A 13 -8.41 6.30 0.10
C LEU A 13 -7.43 6.55 -1.06
N LEU A 14 -6.50 7.49 -0.90
CA LEU A 14 -5.43 7.74 -1.87
C LEU A 14 -4.54 6.50 -2.02
N ALA A 15 -4.12 5.88 -0.91
CA ALA A 15 -3.35 4.64 -0.94
C ALA A 15 -4.11 3.53 -1.68
N THR A 16 -5.41 3.40 -1.49
CA THR A 16 -6.24 2.43 -2.23
C THR A 16 -6.24 2.72 -3.75
N LEU A 17 -6.38 3.99 -4.14
CA LEU A 17 -6.25 4.39 -5.55
C LEU A 17 -4.88 4.00 -6.11
N PHE A 18 -3.80 4.35 -5.40
CA PHE A 18 -2.42 4.03 -5.81
C PHE A 18 -2.06 2.54 -5.70
N ALA A 19 -2.86 1.72 -5.02
CA ALA A 19 -2.75 0.25 -5.01
C ALA A 19 -3.51 -0.43 -6.15
N SER A 20 -4.44 0.26 -6.80
CA SER A 20 -5.25 -0.31 -7.88
C SER A 20 -4.40 -0.65 -9.11
N ARG A 21 -4.64 -1.77 -9.77
CA ARG A 21 -3.91 -2.12 -11.01
C ARG A 21 -4.42 -1.30 -12.21
N GLY A 22 -3.52 -0.97 -13.13
CA GLY A 22 -3.82 -0.26 -14.38
C GLY A 22 -3.51 1.25 -14.31
N THR A 23 -4.35 2.06 -14.97
CA THR A 23 -4.19 3.52 -14.99
C THR A 23 -5.02 4.15 -13.88
N VAL A 24 -4.39 4.99 -13.05
CA VAL A 24 -5.07 5.75 -12.01
C VAL A 24 -5.32 7.17 -12.50
N MET A 25 -6.46 7.75 -12.11
CA MET A 25 -6.79 9.15 -12.35
C MET A 25 -7.03 9.80 -11.00
N LEU A 26 -6.36 10.93 -10.75
CA LEU A 26 -6.56 11.76 -9.58
C LEU A 26 -7.07 13.12 -10.04
N THR A 27 -8.13 13.62 -9.41
CA THR A 27 -8.65 14.96 -9.72
C THR A 27 -7.67 16.01 -9.22
N ALA A 28 -7.35 16.99 -10.05
CA ALA A 28 -6.43 18.06 -9.67
C ALA A 28 -6.90 18.79 -8.40
N GLY A 29 -5.97 18.97 -7.46
CA GLY A 29 -6.19 19.55 -6.14
C GLY A 29 -6.52 18.54 -5.04
N ASP A 30 -6.94 17.31 -5.37
CA ASP A 30 -7.17 16.28 -4.36
C ASP A 30 -5.87 15.89 -3.65
N GLU A 31 -4.73 16.05 -4.33
CA GLU A 31 -3.40 15.77 -3.78
C GLU A 31 -3.03 16.63 -2.57
N PHE A 32 -3.61 17.82 -2.43
CA PHE A 32 -3.36 18.73 -1.31
C PHE A 32 -4.65 19.16 -0.59
N GLY A 33 -5.74 18.43 -0.78
CA GLY A 33 -6.95 18.58 0.03
C GLY A 33 -7.91 19.69 -0.45
N ARG A 34 -8.01 19.92 -1.77
CA ARG A 34 -9.00 20.83 -2.35
C ARG A 34 -10.40 20.56 -1.81
N THR A 35 -11.13 21.63 -1.50
CA THR A 35 -12.50 21.54 -0.99
C THR A 35 -13.46 22.43 -1.79
N GLN A 36 -14.62 21.87 -2.11
CA GLN A 36 -15.76 22.62 -2.65
C GLN A 36 -16.77 22.97 -1.54
N LYS A 37 -16.34 22.96 -0.27
CA LYS A 37 -17.17 23.21 0.94
C LYS A 37 -18.44 22.36 1.00
N GLY A 38 -18.36 21.13 0.52
CA GLY A 38 -19.48 20.18 0.48
C GLY A 38 -20.38 20.25 -0.74
N ASN A 39 -20.12 21.17 -1.69
CA ASN A 39 -20.80 21.18 -2.98
C ASN A 39 -20.25 20.04 -3.85
N ASN A 40 -21.09 19.09 -4.25
CA ASN A 40 -20.72 17.97 -5.14
C ASN A 40 -21.10 18.23 -6.60
N ASN A 41 -21.61 19.42 -6.94
CA ASN A 41 -22.08 19.79 -8.27
C ASN A 41 -21.76 21.26 -8.60
N ALA A 42 -20.50 21.67 -8.45
CA ALA A 42 -20.05 23.06 -8.65
C ALA A 42 -19.91 23.48 -10.13
N TYR A 43 -20.72 22.92 -11.04
CA TYR A 43 -20.54 23.06 -12.50
C TYR A 43 -20.69 24.49 -13.03
N ALA A 44 -21.51 25.32 -12.39
CA ALA A 44 -21.77 26.71 -12.78
C ALA A 44 -21.00 27.74 -11.93
N GLN A 45 -20.03 27.28 -11.13
CA GLN A 45 -19.28 28.13 -10.21
C GLN A 45 -17.92 28.47 -10.80
N ASP A 46 -17.74 29.72 -11.21
CA ASP A 46 -16.42 30.27 -11.58
C ASP A 46 -15.95 31.23 -10.47
N ASN A 47 -15.44 30.66 -9.38
CA ASN A 47 -15.01 31.40 -8.19
C ASN A 47 -14.13 30.50 -7.29
N GLU A 48 -13.80 30.99 -6.10
CA GLU A 48 -12.91 30.34 -5.12
C GLU A 48 -13.38 28.94 -4.65
N ILE A 49 -14.63 28.54 -4.93
CA ILE A 49 -15.11 27.18 -4.67
C ILE A 49 -14.51 26.17 -5.66
N THR A 50 -14.23 26.59 -6.90
CA THR A 50 -13.73 25.69 -7.96
C THR A 50 -12.26 25.92 -8.28
N TRP A 51 -11.75 27.13 -8.07
CA TRP A 51 -10.34 27.45 -8.27
C TRP A 51 -9.42 26.67 -7.32
N LEU A 52 -8.20 26.39 -7.77
CA LEU A 52 -7.17 25.72 -6.95
C LEU A 52 -6.49 26.75 -6.04
N ASP A 53 -6.62 26.57 -4.74
CA ASP A 53 -5.89 27.35 -3.74
C ASP A 53 -4.48 26.79 -3.55
N TRP A 54 -3.51 27.37 -4.26
CA TRP A 54 -2.10 27.01 -4.16
C TRP A 54 -1.42 27.46 -2.85
N THR A 55 -2.04 28.41 -2.13
CA THR A 55 -1.48 28.96 -0.89
C THR A 55 -1.91 28.17 0.34
N GLY A 56 -3.15 27.68 0.37
CA GLY A 56 -3.75 26.90 1.45
C GLY A 56 -3.57 25.39 1.34
N ARG A 57 -2.56 24.91 0.61
CA ARG A 57 -2.32 23.48 0.38
C ARG A 57 -2.01 22.73 1.67
N ASP A 58 -2.60 21.56 1.84
CA ASP A 58 -2.19 20.60 2.85
C ASP A 58 -0.91 19.90 2.41
N GLN A 59 0.23 20.41 2.89
CA GLN A 59 1.57 19.88 2.55
C GLN A 59 1.80 18.45 3.07
N ALA A 60 1.12 18.05 4.14
CA ALA A 60 1.26 16.70 4.67
C ALA A 60 0.55 15.69 3.76
N LEU A 61 -0.65 16.04 3.27
CA LEU A 61 -1.39 15.21 2.32
C LEU A 61 -0.67 15.15 0.97
N GLU A 62 -0.13 16.28 0.51
CA GLU A 62 0.68 16.33 -0.70
C GLU A 62 1.89 15.39 -0.61
N GLN A 63 2.62 15.44 0.51
CA GLN A 63 3.75 14.55 0.74
C GLN A 63 3.32 13.07 0.72
N CYS A 64 2.14 12.74 1.28
CA CYS A 64 1.58 11.39 1.18
C CYS A 64 1.39 10.97 -0.29
N VAL A 65 0.78 11.81 -1.12
CA VAL A 65 0.57 11.52 -2.56
C VAL A 65 1.88 11.41 -3.33
N VAL A 66 2.87 12.26 -3.05
CA VAL A 66 4.20 12.16 -3.66
C VAL A 66 4.84 10.80 -3.35
N LEU A 67 4.79 10.36 -2.10
CA LEU A 67 5.34 9.06 -1.69
C LEU A 67 4.58 7.88 -2.31
N LEU A 68 3.25 7.95 -2.37
CA LEU A 68 2.41 6.95 -3.03
C LEU A 68 2.70 6.85 -4.53
N ALA A 69 2.87 8.00 -5.20
CA ALA A 69 3.21 8.05 -6.62
C ALA A 69 4.61 7.48 -6.89
N ALA A 70 5.59 7.81 -6.04
CA ALA A 70 6.95 7.26 -6.13
C ALA A 70 6.97 5.73 -5.92
N MET A 71 6.26 5.23 -4.91
CA MET A 71 6.11 3.79 -4.66
C MET A 71 5.41 3.08 -5.82
N ARG A 72 4.30 3.65 -6.32
CA ARG A 72 3.59 3.06 -7.46
C ARG A 72 4.50 2.95 -8.69
N ARG A 73 5.30 4.00 -8.96
CA ARG A 73 6.23 4.03 -10.09
C ARG A 73 7.33 2.97 -9.98
N SER A 74 7.78 2.64 -8.77
CA SER A 74 8.80 1.60 -8.57
C SER A 74 8.25 0.18 -8.68
N MET A 75 6.92 0.01 -8.73
CA MET A 75 6.24 -1.30 -8.75
C MET A 75 5.50 -1.57 -10.07
N PRO A 76 6.16 -2.15 -11.09
CA PRO A 76 5.54 -2.47 -12.39
C PRO A 76 4.29 -3.36 -12.29
N ALA A 77 4.17 -4.19 -11.26
CA ALA A 77 2.99 -5.03 -11.04
C ALA A 77 1.69 -4.21 -10.90
N LEU A 78 1.78 -2.96 -10.44
CA LEU A 78 0.63 -2.07 -10.28
C LEU A 78 0.22 -1.37 -11.58
N SER A 79 1.13 -1.19 -12.54
CA SER A 79 0.84 -0.53 -13.83
C SER A 79 0.47 -1.51 -14.95
N ASP A 80 0.79 -2.79 -14.79
CA ASP A 80 0.41 -3.84 -15.74
C ASP A 80 -1.12 -3.93 -15.89
N THR A 81 -1.62 -3.94 -17.12
CA THR A 81 -3.05 -3.95 -17.45
C THR A 81 -3.63 -5.34 -17.69
N ARG A 82 -2.81 -6.40 -17.69
CA ARG A 82 -3.32 -7.78 -17.82
C ARG A 82 -4.07 -8.17 -16.56
N LEU A 83 -5.14 -8.95 -16.71
CA LEU A 83 -5.88 -9.49 -15.56
C LEU A 83 -4.97 -10.37 -14.69
N LEU A 84 -5.20 -10.32 -13.37
CA LEU A 84 -4.58 -11.27 -12.45
C LEU A 84 -5.20 -12.64 -12.66
N THR A 85 -4.38 -13.67 -12.63
CA THR A 85 -4.81 -15.06 -12.83
C THR A 85 -4.82 -15.85 -11.53
N GLY A 86 -4.02 -15.45 -10.54
CA GLY A 86 -3.74 -16.27 -9.36
C GLY A 86 -2.82 -17.45 -9.66
N GLU A 87 -2.24 -17.48 -10.87
CA GLU A 87 -1.38 -18.56 -11.35
C GLU A 87 0.06 -18.05 -11.53
N PRO A 88 1.07 -18.93 -11.45
CA PRO A 88 2.45 -18.57 -11.72
C PRO A 88 2.66 -18.10 -13.16
N ARG A 89 3.50 -17.08 -13.33
CA ARG A 89 3.93 -16.63 -14.67
C ARG A 89 4.96 -17.60 -15.25
N PRO A 90 5.11 -17.73 -16.58
CA PRO A 90 6.17 -18.54 -17.18
C PRO A 90 7.55 -18.17 -16.61
N GLY A 91 8.25 -19.16 -16.04
CA GLY A 91 9.57 -18.98 -15.44
C GLY A 91 9.56 -18.57 -13.95
N SER A 92 8.40 -18.50 -13.31
CA SER A 92 8.22 -18.25 -11.87
C SER A 92 7.38 -19.37 -11.26
N GLU A 93 7.65 -19.74 -10.02
CA GLU A 93 6.78 -20.63 -9.24
C GLU A 93 5.77 -19.85 -8.39
N ILE A 94 5.94 -18.53 -8.29
CA ILE A 94 5.09 -17.64 -7.52
C ILE A 94 3.92 -17.13 -8.39
N PRO A 95 2.66 -17.23 -7.90
CA PRO A 95 1.48 -16.63 -8.51
C PRO A 95 1.60 -15.12 -8.75
N ASP A 96 0.96 -14.62 -9.81
CA ASP A 96 0.93 -13.18 -10.11
C ASP A 96 0.16 -12.34 -9.06
N VAL A 97 -0.72 -12.96 -8.29
CA VAL A 97 -1.32 -12.44 -7.06
C VAL A 97 -1.56 -13.56 -6.06
N ILE A 98 -1.42 -13.23 -4.78
CA ILE A 98 -1.90 -14.06 -3.68
C ILE A 98 -2.70 -13.17 -2.73
N TRP A 99 -3.87 -13.65 -2.34
CA TRP A 99 -4.75 -12.98 -1.38
C TRP A 99 -4.65 -13.69 -0.05
N LEU A 100 -4.29 -12.95 1.00
CA LEU A 100 -4.08 -13.51 2.32
C LEU A 100 -4.99 -12.85 3.36
N THR A 101 -5.25 -13.60 4.42
CA THR A 101 -5.78 -13.08 5.68
C THR A 101 -4.75 -12.20 6.38
N GLU A 102 -5.17 -11.51 7.44
CA GLU A 102 -4.28 -10.80 8.35
C GLU A 102 -3.23 -11.69 9.01
N THR A 103 -3.46 -13.01 9.10
CA THR A 103 -2.49 -13.96 9.67
C THR A 103 -1.47 -14.46 8.66
N GLY A 104 -1.55 -14.03 7.40
CA GLY A 104 -0.65 -14.45 6.33
C GLY A 104 -1.04 -15.78 5.66
N MET A 105 -2.21 -16.32 5.99
CA MET A 105 -2.74 -17.54 5.37
C MET A 105 -3.52 -17.20 4.09
N PRO A 106 -3.53 -18.06 3.06
CA PRO A 106 -4.38 -17.87 1.89
C PRO A 106 -5.85 -17.64 2.27
N LEU A 107 -6.48 -16.66 1.62
CA LEU A 107 -7.89 -16.37 1.80
C LEU A 107 -8.72 -17.41 1.05
N ASP A 108 -9.51 -18.19 1.79
CA ASP A 108 -10.39 -19.23 1.25
C ASP A 108 -11.74 -18.66 0.80
N GLU A 109 -12.54 -19.48 0.10
CA GLU A 109 -13.84 -19.10 -0.45
C GLU A 109 -14.80 -18.57 0.63
N ALA A 110 -14.82 -19.19 1.80
CA ALA A 110 -15.64 -18.72 2.92
C ALA A 110 -15.21 -17.32 3.38
N GLY A 111 -13.90 -17.07 3.49
CA GLY A 111 -13.35 -15.76 3.82
C GLY A 111 -13.63 -14.69 2.76
N TRP A 112 -13.68 -15.05 1.48
CA TRP A 112 -14.08 -14.15 0.39
C TRP A 112 -15.55 -13.71 0.47
N HIS A 113 -16.43 -14.60 0.94
CA HIS A 113 -17.87 -14.34 1.05
C HIS A 113 -18.31 -13.77 2.41
N ASP A 114 -17.37 -13.58 3.35
CA ASP A 114 -17.67 -12.98 4.64
C ASP A 114 -17.86 -11.46 4.53
N SER A 115 -19.10 -11.00 4.63
CA SER A 115 -19.46 -9.56 4.62
C SER A 115 -18.95 -8.78 5.84
N GLY A 116 -18.50 -9.49 6.89
CA GLY A 116 -17.84 -8.91 8.05
C GLY A 116 -16.33 -8.72 7.89
N ARG A 117 -15.73 -9.20 6.80
CA ARG A 117 -14.28 -9.10 6.58
C ARG A 117 -13.92 -7.75 5.96
N TYR A 118 -13.19 -6.95 6.76
CA TYR A 118 -12.60 -5.67 6.32
C TYR A 118 -11.07 -5.71 6.26
N ARG A 119 -10.47 -6.90 6.31
CA ARG A 119 -9.01 -7.09 6.38
C ARG A 119 -8.55 -8.09 5.35
N LEU A 120 -7.52 -7.71 4.60
CA LEU A 120 -6.86 -8.58 3.64
C LEU A 120 -5.45 -8.08 3.33
N ILE A 121 -4.62 -8.96 2.80
CA ILE A 121 -3.35 -8.63 2.19
C ILE A 121 -3.42 -9.05 0.72
N MET A 122 -3.18 -8.11 -0.18
CA MET A 122 -2.96 -8.42 -1.59
C MET A 122 -1.45 -8.44 -1.83
N MET A 123 -0.91 -9.59 -2.18
CA MET A 123 0.50 -9.73 -2.52
C MET A 123 0.68 -9.88 -4.02
N LEU A 124 1.55 -9.05 -4.60
CA LEU A 124 1.88 -9.00 -6.02
C LEU A 124 3.39 -9.17 -6.19
N GLY A 125 3.82 -9.60 -7.38
CA GLY A 125 5.25 -9.68 -7.72
C GLY A 125 5.69 -11.09 -8.06
N GLY A 126 6.97 -11.40 -7.84
CA GLY A 126 7.58 -12.67 -8.21
C GLY A 126 8.88 -12.92 -7.48
N ASP A 127 9.73 -13.78 -8.05
CA ASP A 127 10.90 -14.35 -7.37
C ASP A 127 11.91 -13.31 -6.85
N ASP A 128 12.07 -12.18 -7.54
CA ASP A 128 13.06 -11.16 -7.15
C ASP A 128 12.52 -10.14 -6.13
N CYS A 129 11.23 -9.82 -6.21
CA CYS A 129 10.61 -8.78 -5.41
C CYS A 129 9.10 -8.99 -5.32
N ARG A 130 8.56 -8.88 -4.10
CA ARG A 130 7.11 -8.92 -3.84
C ARG A 130 6.67 -7.63 -3.16
N LEU A 131 5.48 -7.16 -3.54
CA LEU A 131 4.77 -6.07 -2.92
C LEU A 131 3.58 -6.66 -2.15
N ALA A 132 3.45 -6.36 -0.87
CA ALA A 132 2.25 -6.63 -0.10
C ALA A 132 1.51 -5.31 0.16
N VAL A 133 0.29 -5.22 -0.34
CA VAL A 133 -0.68 -4.18 0.00
C VAL A 133 -1.51 -4.69 1.17
N VAL A 134 -1.31 -4.09 2.33
CA VAL A 134 -1.97 -4.48 3.57
C VAL A 134 -3.14 -3.53 3.83
N ILE A 135 -4.36 -4.08 3.83
CA ILE A 135 -5.60 -3.32 3.95
C ILE A 135 -6.26 -3.67 5.28
N ASN A 136 -6.38 -2.67 6.16
CA ASN A 136 -7.21 -2.74 7.34
C ASN A 136 -8.35 -1.71 7.23
N GLY A 137 -9.47 -2.12 6.66
CA GLY A 137 -10.70 -1.32 6.57
C GLY A 137 -11.51 -1.30 7.87
N ASP A 138 -11.17 -2.14 8.86
CA ASP A 138 -11.81 -2.12 10.17
C ASP A 138 -11.45 -0.82 10.93
N ARG A 139 -12.25 -0.45 11.93
CA ARG A 139 -11.95 0.70 12.80
C ARG A 139 -10.87 0.39 13.83
N ARG A 140 -10.63 -0.88 14.14
CA ARG A 140 -9.68 -1.34 15.14
C ARG A 140 -8.35 -1.71 14.50
N ALA A 141 -7.27 -1.42 15.22
CA ALA A 141 -5.96 -1.94 14.88
C ALA A 141 -5.96 -3.47 14.93
N CYS A 142 -5.14 -4.09 14.09
CA CYS A 142 -4.98 -5.54 14.02
C CYS A 142 -3.52 -5.89 13.73
N MET A 143 -3.06 -7.03 14.24
CA MET A 143 -1.76 -7.57 13.85
C MET A 143 -1.88 -8.24 12.48
N PHE A 144 -1.01 -7.82 11.57
CA PHE A 144 -0.84 -8.46 10.27
C PHE A 144 0.50 -9.20 10.24
N THR A 145 0.51 -10.39 9.66
CA THR A 145 1.70 -11.21 9.46
C THR A 145 1.87 -11.51 7.98
N LEU A 146 3.04 -11.18 7.43
CA LEU A 146 3.42 -11.47 6.05
C LEU A 146 4.12 -12.83 5.96
N PRO A 147 4.03 -13.54 4.83
CA PRO A 147 4.76 -14.79 4.67
C PRO A 147 6.25 -14.53 4.46
N GLU A 148 7.08 -15.32 5.11
CA GLU A 148 8.54 -15.27 4.98
C GLU A 148 9.03 -16.10 3.81
N ARG A 149 10.23 -15.78 3.32
CA ARG A 149 10.94 -16.55 2.31
C ARG A 149 12.43 -16.52 2.59
N ASP A 150 13.07 -17.67 2.52
CA ASP A 150 14.50 -17.81 2.84
C ASP A 150 15.36 -16.88 1.99
N GLY A 151 16.21 -16.09 2.66
CA GLY A 151 17.07 -15.10 2.01
C GLY A 151 16.38 -13.80 1.62
N PHE A 152 15.15 -13.55 2.08
CA PHE A 152 14.40 -12.31 1.87
C PHE A 152 13.93 -11.69 3.18
N ARG A 153 13.62 -10.39 3.14
CA ARG A 153 13.07 -9.65 4.28
C ARG A 153 12.04 -8.63 3.83
N TRP A 154 11.03 -8.41 4.66
CA TRP A 154 10.04 -7.35 4.48
C TRP A 154 10.52 -6.02 5.05
N GLY A 155 10.35 -4.96 4.26
CA GLY A 155 10.51 -3.57 4.68
C GLY A 155 9.32 -2.72 4.25
N PRO A 156 9.15 -1.53 4.85
CA PRO A 156 8.16 -0.57 4.38
C PRO A 156 8.50 -0.12 2.94
N ALA A 157 7.52 -0.11 2.03
CA ALA A 157 7.71 0.43 0.68
C ALA A 157 7.68 1.97 0.66
N ILE A 158 7.11 2.57 1.71
CA ILE A 158 7.10 4.01 1.97
C ILE A 158 7.65 4.20 3.38
N GLU A 159 8.84 4.79 3.49
CA GLU A 159 9.45 5.07 4.78
C GLU A 159 8.78 6.26 5.45
N THR A 160 8.35 6.06 6.69
CA THR A 160 7.86 7.10 7.60
C THR A 160 8.58 6.95 8.95
N PRO A 161 8.62 7.98 9.81
CA PRO A 161 9.27 7.90 11.11
C PRO A 161 8.81 6.72 11.99
N ASP A 162 7.54 6.30 11.83
CA ASP A 162 6.92 5.21 12.59
C ASP A 162 6.91 3.86 11.82
N SER A 163 7.64 3.76 10.70
CA SER A 163 7.63 2.57 9.88
C SER A 163 8.34 1.39 10.55
N ALA A 164 7.56 0.48 11.14
CA ALA A 164 8.09 -0.75 11.72
C ALA A 164 8.49 -1.77 10.64
N ALA A 165 9.78 -2.08 10.48
CA ALA A 165 10.20 -3.21 9.67
C ALA A 165 9.80 -4.55 10.33
N GLY A 166 9.70 -5.62 9.54
CA GLY A 166 9.43 -6.96 10.05
C GLY A 166 8.16 -7.60 9.50
N VAL A 167 8.05 -8.88 9.81
CA VAL A 167 7.08 -9.82 9.24
C VAL A 167 5.71 -9.66 9.89
N SER A 168 5.67 -9.43 11.21
CA SER A 168 4.44 -9.21 11.96
C SER A 168 4.40 -7.78 12.48
N ARG A 169 3.32 -7.05 12.21
CA ARG A 169 3.19 -5.63 12.57
C ARG A 169 1.77 -5.21 12.90
N PRO A 170 1.56 -4.29 13.86
CA PRO A 170 0.26 -3.71 14.10
C PRO A 170 -0.07 -2.73 12.95
N VAL A 171 -1.25 -2.89 12.36
CA VAL A 171 -1.77 -1.97 11.36
C VAL A 171 -2.97 -1.25 11.97
N PRO A 172 -2.95 0.09 12.08
CA PRO A 172 -4.09 0.85 12.57
C PRO A 172 -5.36 0.56 11.76
N GLY A 173 -6.51 0.86 12.38
CA GLY A 173 -7.77 0.81 11.64
C GLY A 173 -7.77 1.83 10.50
N ARG A 174 -8.59 1.58 9.48
CA ARG A 174 -8.79 2.47 8.33
C ARG A 174 -7.49 2.88 7.64
N THR A 175 -6.60 1.91 7.43
CA THR A 175 -5.26 2.12 6.88
C THR A 175 -5.02 1.19 5.69
N VAL A 176 -4.35 1.72 4.66
CA VAL A 176 -3.74 0.94 3.59
C VAL A 176 -2.24 1.22 3.60
N SER A 177 -1.43 0.17 3.73
CA SER A 177 0.03 0.29 3.79
C SER A 177 0.70 -0.65 2.80
N PHE A 178 1.93 -0.32 2.42
CA PHE A 178 2.69 -1.02 1.41
C PHE A 178 3.97 -1.57 2.01
N MET A 179 4.19 -2.87 1.81
CA MET A 179 5.38 -3.58 2.25
C MET A 179 6.06 -4.16 1.02
N ILE A 180 7.38 -4.13 1.01
CA ILE A 180 8.19 -4.63 -0.08
C ILE A 180 9.18 -5.66 0.44
N GLU A 181 9.27 -6.78 -0.26
CA GLU A 181 10.20 -7.83 0.02
C GLU A 181 11.49 -7.61 -0.78
N HIS A 182 12.62 -7.60 -0.09
CA HIS A 182 13.94 -7.49 -0.70
C HIS A 182 14.81 -8.68 -0.32
N LYS A 183 15.69 -9.08 -1.23
CA LYS A 183 16.73 -10.06 -0.92
C LYS A 183 17.61 -9.55 0.22
N ALA A 184 17.74 -10.34 1.27
CA ALA A 184 18.62 -10.02 2.39
C ALA A 184 20.07 -10.07 1.88
N ALA A 185 20.85 -9.02 2.14
CA ALA A 185 22.28 -9.05 1.87
C ALA A 185 22.90 -10.22 2.64
N GLN A 186 23.64 -11.10 1.96
CA GLN A 186 24.38 -12.17 2.62
C GLN A 186 25.38 -11.54 3.59
N ALA A 187 25.28 -11.88 4.87
CA ALA A 187 26.31 -11.53 5.83
C ALA A 187 27.63 -12.16 5.33
N GLN A 188 28.58 -11.32 4.93
CA GLN A 188 29.95 -11.76 4.66
C GLN A 188 30.53 -12.29 5.96
N ILE A 189 30.45 -13.60 6.15
CA ILE A 189 31.21 -14.31 7.17
C ILE A 189 32.67 -14.21 6.72
N LYS A 190 33.40 -13.25 7.29
CA LYS A 190 34.87 -13.29 7.28
C LYS A 190 35.27 -14.51 8.10
N GLU A 191 35.48 -15.64 7.42
CA GLU A 191 36.36 -16.68 7.93
C GLU A 191 37.77 -16.10 8.03
N ASN A 192 38.10 -15.52 9.19
CA ASN A 192 39.49 -15.32 9.56
C ASN A 192 40.06 -16.71 9.87
N GLY A 193 40.60 -17.35 8.83
CA GLY A 193 41.44 -18.52 8.96
C GLY A 193 42.62 -18.23 9.88
N GLY A 194 42.54 -18.74 11.12
CA GLY A 194 43.67 -18.87 12.02
C GLY A 194 44.57 -20.02 11.56
N GLY A 195 45.45 -19.74 10.60
CA GLY A 195 46.60 -20.59 10.31
C GLY A 195 47.58 -20.55 11.47
N LYS A 196 47.96 -21.74 11.96
CA LYS A 196 49.04 -21.97 12.91
C LYS A 196 50.40 -21.63 12.32
#